data_AF-A0A8S2TNY6-F1
#
_entry.id   AF-A0A8S2TNY6-F1
#
_cell.length_a   1.000
_cell.length_b   1.000
_cell.length_c   1.000
_cell.angle_alpha   90.00
_cell.angle_beta   90.00
_cell.angle_gamma   90.00
#
_symmetry.space_group_name_H-M   'P 1'
#
loop_
_entity.id
_entity.type
_entity.pdbx_description
1 polymer ?
#
loop_
_entity_poly.entity_id
_entity_poly.type
_entity_poly.pdbx_seq_one_letter_code
_entity_poly.pdbx_strand_id
1 'polypeptide(L)'
;MKVSGPSPAPSDPMKSPACMHEKNIIDLLAKTNIRNRRLFIYYAELINENIPPAFEHQLNTCFVKSLDNILDIINEKSFILNTRVIKEILRSDHEQIDHFLSNISDNLLIKILNLSIESHYNLMKEFLPALRQIESYFKNREDNVMNQT
;
A
#
# COMPACT_ATOMS: atom_id res chain seq x y z
N MET A 1 39.95 14.79 35.91
CA MET A 1 39.79 14.24 34.54
C MET A 1 38.52 13.40 34.51
N LYS A 2 37.44 13.88 33.88
CA LYS A 2 36.22 13.10 33.63
C LYS A 2 36.37 12.48 32.24
N VAL A 3 36.42 11.16 32.16
CA VAL A 3 36.42 10.42 30.90
C VAL A 3 34.98 10.36 30.41
N SER A 4 34.70 11.05 29.30
CA SER A 4 33.44 10.96 28.56
C SER A 4 33.39 9.61 27.82
N GLY A 5 32.49 8.72 28.24
CA GLY A 5 32.13 7.54 27.46
C GLY A 5 31.36 7.92 26.18
N PRO A 6 31.35 7.08 25.14
CA PRO A 6 30.69 7.40 23.89
C PRO A 6 29.17 7.43 24.09
N SER A 7 28.53 8.47 23.53
CA SER A 7 27.08 8.59 23.43
C SER A 7 26.48 7.36 22.73
N PRO A 8 25.36 6.78 23.21
CA PRO A 8 24.71 5.68 22.51
C PRO A 8 24.23 6.18 21.13
N ALA A 9 24.53 5.39 20.09
CA ALA A 9 24.04 5.61 18.75
C ALA A 9 22.51 5.62 18.73
N PRO A 10 21.87 6.42 17.85
CA PRO A 10 20.42 6.46 17.76
C PRO A 10 19.88 5.07 17.43
N SER A 11 18.93 4.62 18.23
CA SER A 11 18.21 3.36 18.03
C SER A 11 17.56 3.35 16.64
N ASP A 12 18.07 2.48 15.78
CA ASP A 12 17.55 2.18 14.44
C ASP A 12 16.03 1.95 14.52
N PRO A 13 15.20 2.62 13.71
CA PRO A 13 13.75 2.51 13.81
C PRO A 13 13.32 1.08 13.44
N MET A 14 12.99 0.32 14.49
CA MET A 14 12.18 -0.90 14.53
C MET A 14 11.99 -1.60 13.16
N LYS A 15 13.03 -2.31 12.70
CA LYS A 15 12.86 -3.34 11.66
C LYS A 15 11.84 -4.36 12.18
N SER A 16 10.73 -4.52 11.46
CA SER A 16 9.74 -5.55 11.78
C SER A 16 10.44 -6.91 11.96
N PRO A 17 10.21 -7.64 13.08
CA PRO A 17 10.89 -8.90 13.37
C PRO A 17 10.65 -9.97 12.29
N ALA A 18 9.52 -9.90 11.59
CA ALA A 18 9.22 -10.77 10.46
C ALA A 18 10.24 -10.62 9.32
N CYS A 19 10.66 -9.39 9.01
CA CYS A 19 11.62 -9.11 7.95
C CYS A 19 13.03 -9.63 8.30
N MET A 20 13.41 -9.64 9.58
CA MET A 20 14.68 -10.20 10.04
C MET A 20 14.65 -11.75 10.03
N HIS A 21 13.52 -12.36 10.40
CA HIS A 21 13.37 -13.81 10.42
C HIS A 21 13.40 -14.40 9.01
N GLU A 22 12.71 -13.77 8.05
CA GLU A 22 12.74 -14.17 6.64
C GLU A 22 14.15 -14.17 6.08
N LYS A 23 14.88 -13.07 6.31
CA LYS A 23 16.24 -12.89 5.83
C LYS A 23 17.18 -13.99 6.35
N ASN A 24 17.09 -14.30 7.64
CA ASN A 24 17.90 -15.36 8.25
C ASN A 24 17.60 -16.74 7.65
N ILE A 25 16.34 -17.04 7.33
CA ILE A 25 15.95 -18.30 6.70
C ILE A 25 16.43 -18.34 5.24
N ILE A 26 16.31 -17.25 4.48
CA ILE A 26 16.83 -17.15 3.12
C ILE A 26 18.35 -17.40 3.10
N ASP A 27 19.09 -16.77 4.02
CA ASP A 27 20.53 -16.93 4.14
C ASP A 27 20.94 -18.37 4.50
N LEU A 28 20.16 -19.03 5.37
CA LEU A 28 20.36 -20.45 5.71
C LEU A 28 20.13 -21.37 4.51
N LEU A 29 19.06 -21.14 3.75
CA LEU A 29 18.73 -21.94 2.57
C LEU A 29 19.78 -21.78 1.47
N ALA A 30 20.34 -20.57 1.31
CA ALA A 30 21.45 -20.31 0.40
C ALA A 30 22.72 -21.08 0.81
N LYS A 31 23.08 -21.06 2.10
CA LYS A 31 24.25 -21.80 2.63
C LYS A 31 24.11 -23.31 2.54
N THR A 32 22.89 -23.83 2.63
CA THR A 32 22.59 -25.27 2.60
C THR A 32 22.33 -25.80 1.19
N ASN A 33 22.41 -24.96 0.15
CA ASN A 33 22.17 -25.29 -1.26
C ASN A 33 20.80 -25.99 -1.50
N ILE A 34 19.81 -25.64 -0.71
CA ILE A 34 18.43 -26.15 -0.82
C ILE A 34 17.72 -25.34 -1.91
N ARG A 35 17.31 -26.00 -3.02
CA ARG A 35 16.81 -25.34 -4.26
C ARG A 35 15.34 -25.60 -4.61
N ASN A 36 14.57 -26.22 -3.73
CA ASN A 36 13.14 -26.47 -3.97
C ASN A 36 12.30 -25.18 -3.94
N ARG A 37 11.05 -25.27 -4.40
CA ARG A 37 10.05 -24.20 -4.19
C ARG A 37 9.85 -23.97 -2.69
N ARG A 38 9.78 -22.70 -2.30
CA ARG A 38 9.69 -22.23 -0.91
C ARG A 38 8.39 -21.47 -0.72
N LEU A 39 7.68 -21.74 0.38
CA LEU A 39 6.51 -21.00 0.82
C LEU A 39 6.76 -20.54 2.25
N PHE A 40 6.67 -19.24 2.50
CA PHE A 40 6.73 -18.66 3.84
C PHE A 40 5.31 -18.35 4.29
N ILE A 41 4.84 -19.07 5.32
CA ILE A 41 3.53 -18.83 5.93
C ILE A 41 3.78 -18.11 7.25
N TYR A 42 3.29 -16.88 7.35
CA TYR A 42 3.32 -16.12 8.59
C TYR A 42 1.99 -16.29 9.32
N TYR A 43 2.06 -16.83 10.53
CA TYR A 43 0.93 -16.94 11.45
C TYR A 43 1.13 -15.92 12.57
N ALA A 44 0.23 -14.95 12.64
CA ALA A 44 0.14 -14.01 13.75
C ALA A 44 -1.22 -14.23 14.42
N GLU A 45 -1.19 -14.63 15.69
CA GLU A 45 -2.39 -14.86 16.49
C GLU A 45 -2.50 -13.76 17.55
N LEU A 46 -3.72 -13.24 17.73
CA LEU A 46 -4.03 -12.32 18.80
C LEU A 46 -4.23 -13.13 20.09
N ILE A 47 -3.16 -13.30 20.87
CA ILE A 47 -3.14 -14.12 22.09
C ILE A 47 -4.14 -13.63 23.15
N ASN A 48 -4.46 -12.33 23.17
CA ASN A 48 -5.39 -11.77 24.13
C ASN A 48 -6.83 -11.81 23.59
N GLU A 49 -7.56 -12.87 23.96
CA GLU A 49 -8.97 -13.08 23.58
C GLU A 49 -9.93 -12.01 24.14
N ASN A 50 -9.50 -11.19 25.11
CA ASN A 50 -10.32 -10.08 25.61
C ASN A 50 -10.34 -8.89 24.66
N ILE A 51 -9.49 -8.88 23.62
CA ILE A 51 -9.50 -7.82 22.62
C ILE A 51 -10.65 -8.11 21.65
N PRO A 52 -11.63 -7.19 21.53
CA PRO A 52 -12.78 -7.42 20.67
C PRO A 52 -12.34 -7.45 19.19
N PRO A 53 -12.97 -8.27 18.33
CA PRO A 53 -12.71 -8.27 16.88
C PRO A 53 -12.83 -6.88 16.22
N ALA A 54 -13.65 -6.00 16.81
CA ALA A 54 -13.78 -4.60 16.38
C ALA A 54 -12.47 -3.80 16.47
N PHE A 55 -11.50 -4.23 17.28
CA PHE A 55 -10.20 -3.55 17.42
C PHE A 55 -9.37 -3.61 16.13
N GLU A 56 -9.37 -4.74 15.41
CA GLU A 56 -8.68 -4.83 14.12
C GLU A 56 -9.32 -3.88 13.10
N HIS A 57 -10.65 -3.85 13.08
CA HIS A 57 -11.40 -2.91 12.26
C HIS A 57 -11.03 -1.46 12.62
N GLN A 58 -10.98 -1.12 13.92
CA GLN A 58 -10.58 0.21 14.40
C GLN A 58 -9.16 0.57 13.92
N LEU A 59 -8.17 -0.32 14.04
CA LEU A 59 -6.82 -0.05 13.54
C LEU A 59 -6.80 0.18 12.03
N ASN A 60 -7.62 -0.59 11.31
CA ASN A 60 -7.70 -0.55 9.85
C ASN A 60 -8.44 0.69 9.30
N THR A 61 -9.31 1.32 10.09
CA THR A 61 -10.17 2.46 9.66
C THR A 61 -9.99 3.73 10.48
N CYS A 62 -9.09 3.74 11.47
CA CYS A 62 -8.93 4.89 12.38
C CYS A 62 -8.55 6.18 11.64
N PHE A 63 -7.69 6.08 10.63
CA PHE A 63 -7.15 7.21 9.90
C PHE A 63 -7.83 7.41 8.53
N VAL A 64 -7.93 6.35 7.72
CA VAL A 64 -8.49 6.44 6.37
C VAL A 64 -10.01 6.30 6.45
N LYS A 65 -10.72 7.42 6.34
CA LYS A 65 -12.19 7.48 6.34
C LYS A 65 -12.78 7.98 5.01
N SER A 66 -11.93 8.55 4.16
CA SER A 66 -12.29 9.15 2.86
C SER A 66 -11.07 9.17 1.94
N LEU A 67 -11.28 9.45 0.65
CA LEU A 67 -10.17 9.65 -0.29
C LEU A 67 -9.30 10.86 0.04
N ASP A 68 -9.82 11.86 0.73
CA ASP A 68 -9.02 13.00 1.18
C ASP A 68 -7.93 12.56 2.17
N ASN A 69 -8.25 11.63 3.08
CA ASN A 69 -7.24 11.07 3.98
C ASN A 69 -6.19 10.23 3.24
N ILE A 70 -6.54 9.68 2.07
CA ILE A 70 -5.58 8.99 1.22
C ILE A 70 -4.68 10.02 0.52
N LEU A 71 -5.24 11.13 0.02
CA LEU A 71 -4.45 12.22 -0.57
C LEU A 71 -3.39 12.78 0.40
N ASP A 72 -3.73 12.88 1.68
CA ASP A 72 -2.82 13.36 2.74
C ASP A 72 -1.55 12.50 2.87
N ILE A 73 -1.63 11.20 2.58
CA ILE A 73 -0.54 10.24 2.80
C ILE A 73 0.05 9.67 1.52
N ILE A 74 -0.66 9.73 0.38
CA ILE A 74 -0.26 9.04 -0.84
C ILE A 74 0.96 9.67 -1.52
N ASN A 75 1.23 10.95 -1.21
CA ASN A 75 2.38 11.69 -1.72
C ASN A 75 3.65 11.49 -0.86
N GLU A 76 3.54 10.81 0.29
CA GLU A 76 4.70 10.50 1.13
C GLU A 76 5.64 9.51 0.45
N LYS A 77 6.95 9.75 0.52
CA LYS A 77 7.97 8.89 -0.12
C LYS A 77 7.94 7.44 0.37
N SER A 78 7.50 7.23 1.60
CA SER A 78 7.39 5.91 2.23
C SER A 78 6.05 5.24 1.96
N PHE A 79 5.10 5.90 1.30
CA PHE A 79 3.78 5.33 1.06
C PHE A 79 3.87 4.20 0.04
N ILE A 80 3.26 3.06 0.38
CA ILE A 80 3.17 1.89 -0.48
C ILE A 80 1.70 1.66 -0.82
N LEU A 81 1.39 1.86 -2.10
CA LEU A 81 0.07 1.58 -2.65
C LEU A 81 -0.20 0.08 -2.58
N ASN A 82 -1.31 -0.30 -1.95
CA ASN A 82 -1.72 -1.69 -1.80
C ASN A 82 -3.18 -1.88 -2.24
N THR A 83 -3.60 -3.13 -2.30
CA THR A 83 -4.92 -3.52 -2.79
C THR A 83 -6.09 -2.97 -1.94
N ARG A 84 -5.88 -2.69 -0.65
CA ARG A 84 -6.90 -2.05 0.20
C ARG A 84 -7.15 -0.62 -0.22
N VAL A 85 -6.08 0.15 -0.45
CA VAL A 85 -6.19 1.54 -0.92
C VAL A 85 -6.89 1.59 -2.27
N ILE A 86 -6.56 0.68 -3.18
CA ILE A 86 -7.26 0.56 -4.47
C ILE A 86 -8.75 0.28 -4.26
N LYS A 87 -9.13 -0.65 -3.37
CA LYS A 87 -10.54 -0.92 -3.07
C LYS A 87 -11.26 0.31 -2.52
N GLU A 88 -10.63 1.11 -1.67
CA GLU A 88 -11.26 2.35 -1.18
C GLU A 88 -11.51 3.34 -2.32
N ILE A 89 -10.53 3.53 -3.23
CA ILE A 89 -10.71 4.35 -4.44
C ILE A 89 -11.88 3.84 -5.30
N LEU A 90 -11.94 2.54 -5.57
CA LEU A 90 -12.96 1.95 -6.44
C LEU A 90 -14.36 1.88 -5.81
N ARG A 91 -14.46 2.01 -4.48
CA ARG A 91 -15.73 2.07 -3.74
C ARG A 91 -16.24 3.49 -3.50
N SER A 92 -15.39 4.48 -3.74
CA SER A 92 -15.74 5.87 -3.55
C SER A 92 -16.75 6.33 -4.59
N ASP A 93 -17.47 7.40 -4.28
CA ASP A 93 -18.41 7.98 -5.23
C ASP A 93 -17.70 8.73 -6.36
N HIS A 94 -18.47 9.08 -7.40
CA HIS A 94 -17.94 9.71 -8.60
C HIS A 94 -17.26 11.05 -8.30
N GLU A 95 -17.81 11.88 -7.43
CA GLU A 95 -17.26 13.21 -7.11
C GLU A 95 -15.93 13.09 -6.35
N GLN A 96 -15.86 12.16 -5.40
CA GLN A 96 -14.64 11.84 -4.66
C GLN A 96 -13.54 11.32 -5.58
N ILE A 97 -13.88 10.46 -6.54
CA ILE A 97 -12.91 9.96 -7.53
C ILE A 97 -12.39 11.11 -8.39
N ASP A 98 -13.25 11.99 -8.92
CA ASP A 98 -12.80 13.12 -9.74
C ASP A 98 -11.88 14.07 -8.96
N HIS A 99 -12.25 14.38 -7.71
CA HIS A 99 -11.42 15.18 -6.81
C HIS A 99 -10.06 14.51 -6.58
N PHE A 100 -10.05 13.22 -6.24
CA PHE A 100 -8.83 12.46 -6.02
C PHE A 100 -7.93 12.44 -7.26
N LEU A 101 -8.49 12.14 -8.43
CA LEU A 101 -7.75 12.08 -9.70
C LEU A 101 -7.12 13.42 -10.08
N SER A 102 -7.80 14.53 -9.79
CA SER A 102 -7.27 15.88 -10.03
C SER A 102 -6.02 16.23 -9.19
N ASN A 103 -5.84 15.56 -8.05
CA ASN A 103 -4.78 15.84 -7.09
C ASN A 103 -3.60 14.86 -7.13
N ILE A 104 -3.63 13.86 -8.03
CA ILE A 104 -2.54 12.89 -8.17
C ILE A 104 -1.76 13.06 -9.47
N SER A 105 -0.48 12.65 -9.41
CA SER A 105 0.39 12.60 -10.58
C SER A 105 0.02 11.46 -11.55
N ASP A 106 0.37 11.62 -12.82
CA ASP A 106 0.10 10.60 -13.84
C ASP A 106 0.80 9.27 -13.54
N ASN A 107 2.01 9.32 -12.98
CA ASN A 107 2.73 8.12 -12.54
C ASN A 107 1.94 7.33 -11.48
N LEU A 108 1.28 8.02 -10.56
CA LEU A 108 0.47 7.39 -9.53
C LEU A 108 -0.84 6.86 -10.10
N LEU A 109 -1.46 7.59 -11.03
CA LEU A 109 -2.63 7.14 -11.78
C LEU A 109 -2.36 5.84 -12.56
N ILE A 110 -1.23 5.76 -13.27
CA ILE A 110 -0.80 4.54 -13.98
C ILE A 110 -0.61 3.38 -12.99
N LYS A 111 0.01 3.62 -11.83
CA LYS A 111 0.17 2.59 -10.80
C LYS A 111 -1.19 2.07 -10.28
N ILE A 112 -2.16 2.96 -10.08
CA ILE A 112 -3.52 2.59 -9.64
C ILE A 112 -4.19 1.70 -10.68
N LEU A 113 -4.12 2.06 -11.96
CA LEU A 113 -4.69 1.27 -13.06
C LEU A 113 -4.04 -0.11 -13.15
N ASN A 114 -2.70 -0.17 -13.14
CA ASN A 114 -1.97 -1.45 -13.20
C ASN A 114 -2.31 -2.35 -12.02
N LEU A 115 -2.27 -1.85 -10.79
CA LEU A 115 -2.62 -2.64 -9.61
C LEU A 115 -4.07 -3.11 -9.62
N SER A 116 -4.99 -2.31 -10.21
CA SER A 116 -6.39 -2.71 -10.33
C SER A 116 -6.56 -3.90 -11.27
N ILE A 117 -5.79 -3.94 -12.37
CA ILE A 117 -5.80 -5.04 -13.34
C ILE A 117 -5.10 -6.27 -12.76
N GLU A 118 -3.93 -6.10 -12.15
CA GLU A 118 -3.17 -7.17 -11.49
C GLU A 118 -3.97 -7.81 -10.35
N SER A 119 -4.80 -7.03 -9.66
CA SER A 119 -5.70 -7.50 -8.61
C SER A 119 -7.06 -7.99 -9.12
N HIS A 120 -7.25 -8.04 -10.44
CA HIS A 120 -8.47 -8.51 -11.12
C HIS A 120 -9.76 -7.73 -10.79
N TYR A 121 -9.65 -6.48 -10.35
CA TYR A 121 -10.84 -5.64 -10.07
C TYR A 121 -11.62 -5.29 -11.33
N ASN A 122 -10.96 -5.30 -12.49
CA ASN A 122 -11.59 -5.18 -13.80
C ASN A 122 -12.54 -6.35 -14.15
N LEU A 123 -12.51 -7.46 -13.40
CA LEU A 123 -13.45 -8.57 -13.56
C LEU A 123 -14.66 -8.47 -12.60
N MET A 124 -14.62 -7.54 -11.64
CA MET A 124 -15.65 -7.37 -10.62
C MET A 124 -16.64 -6.28 -11.05
N LYS A 125 -17.91 -6.67 -11.28
CA LYS A 125 -18.96 -5.78 -11.80
C LYS A 125 -19.15 -4.51 -10.98
N GLU A 126 -19.01 -4.61 -9.66
CA GLU A 126 -19.14 -3.49 -8.72
C GLU A 126 -18.10 -2.39 -8.92
N PHE A 127 -16.90 -2.72 -9.42
CA PHE A 127 -15.81 -1.76 -9.61
C PHE A 127 -15.71 -1.20 -11.04
N LEU A 128 -16.44 -1.79 -12.00
CA LEU A 128 -16.42 -1.33 -13.39
C LEU A 128 -16.79 0.14 -13.58
N PRO A 129 -17.78 0.72 -12.87
CA PRO A 129 -18.11 2.14 -13.03
C PRO A 129 -16.93 3.05 -12.66
N ALA A 130 -16.33 2.83 -11.50
CA ALA A 130 -15.17 3.59 -11.03
C ALA A 130 -13.96 3.40 -11.94
N LEU A 131 -13.67 2.17 -12.38
CA LEU A 131 -12.56 1.91 -13.30
C LEU A 131 -12.72 2.63 -14.63
N ARG A 132 -13.93 2.64 -15.21
CA ARG A 132 -14.22 3.36 -16.46
C ARG A 132 -14.03 4.86 -16.30
N GLN A 133 -14.42 5.41 -15.16
CA GLN A 133 -14.20 6.84 -14.85
C GLN A 133 -12.70 7.15 -14.82
N ILE A 134 -11.91 6.34 -14.10
CA ILE A 134 -10.45 6.50 -14.01
C ILE A 134 -9.79 6.35 -15.39
N GLU A 135 -10.18 5.35 -16.18
CA GLU A 135 -9.68 5.13 -17.55
C GLU A 135 -10.03 6.30 -18.49
N SER A 136 -11.25 6.82 -18.40
CA SER A 136 -11.67 8.00 -19.18
C SER A 136 -10.85 9.23 -18.80
N TYR A 137 -10.61 9.43 -17.51
CA TYR A 137 -9.81 10.53 -17.01
C TYR A 137 -8.36 10.44 -17.50
N PHE A 138 -7.77 9.25 -17.48
CA PHE A 138 -6.43 9.00 -17.99
C PHE A 138 -6.29 9.34 -19.49
N LYS A 139 -7.21 8.84 -20.33
CA LYS A 139 -7.23 9.13 -21.78
C LYS A 139 -7.33 10.63 -22.06
N ASN A 140 -8.23 11.33 -21.34
CA ASN A 140 -8.39 12.77 -21.48
C ASN A 140 -7.10 13.53 -21.13
N ARG A 141 -6.31 13.07 -20.15
CA ARG A 141 -5.00 13.68 -19.85
C ARG A 141 -3.98 13.42 -20.95
N GLU A 142 -3.89 12.20 -21.47
CA GLU A 142 -2.97 11.88 -22.57
C GLU A 142 -3.25 12.71 -23.83
N ASP A 143 -4.53 12.84 -24.21
CA ASP A 143 -4.95 13.63 -25.38
C ASP A 143 -4.60 15.12 -25.20
N ASN A 144 -4.73 15.66 -23.99
CA ASN A 144 -4.39 17.06 -23.72
C ASN A 144 -2.88 17.33 -23.80
N VAL A 145 -2.02 16.38 -23.42
CA VAL A 145 -0.56 16.51 -23.54
C VAL A 145 -0.15 16.45 -25.02
N MET A 146 -0.74 15.55 -25.81
CA MET A 146 -0.41 15.39 -27.23
C MET A 146 -0.89 16.57 -28.10
N ASN A 147 -1.97 17.26 -27.70
CA ASN A 147 -2.48 18.44 -28.42
C ASN A 147 -1.78 19.76 -28.05
N GLN A 148 -0.84 19.74 -27.10
CA GLN A 148 -0.04 20.90 -26.67
C GLN A 148 1.42 20.85 -27.14
N THR A 149 1.80 19.82 -27.92
CA THR A 149 3.14 19.63 -28.50
C THR A 149 3.10 19.82 -30.01
#